data_AF-A0A7V2WZ11-F1
#
_entry.id   AF-A0A7V2WZ11-F1
#
_cell.length_a   1.000
_cell.length_b   1.000
_cell.length_c   1.000
_cell.angle_alpha   90.00
_cell.angle_beta   90.00
_cell.angle_gamma   90.00
#
_symmetry.space_group_name_H-M   'P 1'
#
loop_
_entity.id
_entity.type
_entity.pdbx_description
1 polymer ?
#
loop_
_entity_poly.entity_id
_entity_poly.type
_entity_poly.pdbx_seq_one_letter_code
_entity_poly.pdbx_strand_id
1 'polypeptide(L)' 'MLHDRDRIFTNLYGEQPWNLEAARKRGDWDGTKELIARGREALVQEIKDSGLRGRG' A
#
# COMPACT_ATOMS: atom_id res chain seq x y z
N MET A 1 4.29 -20.65 1.47
CA MET A 1 3.21 -20.22 0.56
C MET A 1 2.71 -18.88 1.09
N LEU A 2 2.51 -17.87 0.23
CA LEU A 2 2.04 -16.55 0.66
C LEU A 2 0.55 -16.62 1.06
N HIS A 3 0.17 -16.09 2.22
CA HIS A 3 -1.24 -16.04 2.60
C HIS A 3 -1.96 -14.88 1.90
N ASP A 4 -3.26 -15.02 1.68
CA ASP A 4 -4.04 -14.00 0.98
C ASP A 4 -4.05 -12.65 1.70
N ARG A 5 -4.01 -12.67 3.03
CA ARG A 5 -3.87 -11.46 3.87
C ARG A 5 -2.54 -10.74 3.71
N ASP A 6 -1.51 -11.42 3.23
CA ASP A 6 -0.17 -10.86 3.02
C ASP A 6 -0.02 -10.29 1.59
N ARG A 7 -1.05 -10.42 0.74
CA ARG A 7 -1.05 -9.84 -0.60
C ARG A 7 -1.33 -8.34 -0.52
N ILE A 8 -0.42 -7.54 -1.09
CA ILE A 8 -0.58 -6.09 -1.18
C ILE A 8 -1.66 -5.72 -2.22
N PHE A 9 -1.70 -6.41 -3.37
CA PHE A 9 -2.68 -6.15 -4.43
C PHE A 9 -3.91 -7.04 -4.26
N THR A 10 -4.81 -6.64 -3.36
CA THR A 10 -5.96 -7.46 -2.92
C THR A 10 -7.10 -7.54 -3.95
N ASN A 11 -7.27 -6.55 -4.83
CA ASN A 11 -8.30 -6.54 -5.88
C ASN A 11 -7.70 -6.68 -7.29
N LEU A 12 -6.67 -7.51 -7.44
CA LEU A 12 -5.94 -7.67 -8.70
C LEU A 12 -6.85 -8.12 -9.87
N TYR A 13 -7.88 -8.92 -9.57
CA TYR A 13 -8.82 -9.46 -10.55
C TYR A 13 -10.08 -8.63 -10.76
N GLY A 14 -10.27 -7.54 -10.00
CA GLY A 14 -11.43 -6.66 -10.16
C GLY A 14 -12.77 -7.25 -9.68
N GLU A 15 -12.74 -8.24 -8.78
CA GLU A 15 -13.94 -8.87 -8.20
C GLU A 15 -14.74 -7.89 -7.32
N GLN A 16 -14.09 -6.83 -6.83
CA GLN A 16 -14.70 -5.73 -6.08
C GLN A 16 -14.66 -4.43 -6.89
N PRO A 17 -15.57 -3.47 -6.63
CA PRO A 17 -15.53 -2.16 -7.28
C PRO A 17 -14.15 -1.48 -7.14
N TRP A 18 -13.74 -0.79 -8.20
CA TRP A 18 -12.47 -0.05 -8.28
C TRP A 18 -12.59 1.39 -7.75
N ASN A 19 -13.79 1.83 -7.38
CA ASN A 19 -14.06 3.19 -6.95
C ASN A 19 -13.41 3.53 -5.59
N LEU A 20 -13.35 4.83 -5.28
CA LEU A 20 -12.72 5.34 -4.06
C LEU A 20 -13.34 4.75 -2.78
N GLU A 21 -14.67 4.57 -2.75
CA GLU A 21 -15.35 4.03 -1.58
C GLU A 21 -14.89 2.59 -1.27
N ALA A 22 -14.81 1.72 -2.28
CA ALA A 22 -14.34 0.36 -2.11
C ALA A 22 -12.83 0.30 -1.83
N ALA A 23 -12.03 1.18 -2.43
CA ALA A 23 -10.60 1.32 -2.14
C ALA A 23 -10.35 1.62 -0.66
N ARG A 24 -11.07 2.60 -0.09
CA ARG A 24 -10.99 2.92 1.34
C ARG A 24 -11.34 1.74 2.24
N LYS A 25 -12.29 0.89 1.84
CA LYS A 25 -12.65 -0.34 2.58
C LYS A 25 -11.54 -1.40 2.56
N ARG A 26 -10.65 -1.38 1.57
CA ARG A 26 -9.48 -2.29 1.46
C ARG A 26 -8.24 -1.76 2.20
N GLY A 27 -8.33 -0.60 2.83
CA GLY A 27 -7.20 0.06 3.50
C GLY A 27 -6.42 1.04 2.62
N ASP A 28 -6.83 1.24 1.36
CA ASP A 28 -6.26 2.32 0.54
C ASP A 28 -6.62 3.67 1.18
N TRP A 29 -5.71 4.63 1.14
CA TRP A 29 -5.85 5.96 1.77
C TRP A 29 -5.91 5.98 3.30
N ASP A 30 -5.69 4.85 3.98
CA ASP A 30 -5.57 4.85 5.44
C ASP A 30 -4.26 5.53 5.88
N GLY A 31 -4.32 6.34 6.94
CA GLY A 31 -3.16 7.02 7.53
C GLY A 31 -2.32 7.91 6.59
N THR A 32 -2.83 8.29 5.42
CA THR A 32 -2.02 8.97 4.38
C THR A 32 -1.57 10.36 4.81
N LYS A 33 -2.37 11.07 5.61
CA LYS A 33 -2.01 12.39 6.13
C LYS A 33 -0.83 12.29 7.10
N GLU A 34 -0.87 11.31 7.99
CA GLU A 34 0.16 11.01 8.97
C GLU A 34 1.43 10.54 8.27
N LEU A 35 1.31 9.71 7.24
CA LEU A 35 2.42 9.27 6.40
C LEU A 35 3.16 10.47 5.77
N ILE A 36 2.41 11.42 5.20
CA ILE A 36 2.99 12.64 4.60
C ILE A 36 3.65 13.52 5.68
N ALA A 37 3.02 13.63 6.86
CA ALA A 37 3.54 14.43 7.97
C ALA A 37 4.88 13.91 8.52
N ARG A 38 5.21 12.62 8.35
CA ARG A 38 6.50 12.02 8.75
C ARG A 38 7.69 12.58 7.96
N GLY A 39 7.44 13.19 6.80
CA GLY A 39 8.47 13.83 5.97
C GLY A 39 9.24 12.87 5.08
N ARG A 40 9.83 13.44 4.03
CA ARG A 40 10.49 12.70 2.93
C ARG A 40 11.59 11.75 3.40
N GLU A 41 12.50 12.23 4.24
CA GLU A 41 13.69 11.45 4.63
C GLU A 41 13.32 10.17 5.37
N ALA A 42 12.36 10.25 6.29
CA ALA A 42 11.86 9.09 7.01
C ALA A 42 11.23 8.05 6.06
N LEU A 43 10.43 8.49 5.09
CA LEU A 43 9.81 7.61 4.11
C LEU A 43 10.86 6.95 3.19
N VAL A 44 11.85 7.72 2.72
CA VAL A 44 12.94 7.19 1.89
C VAL A 44 13.73 6.13 2.65
N GLN A 45 14.01 6.35 3.94
CA GLN A 45 14.73 5.37 4.75
C GLN A 45 13.90 4.10 4.96
N GLU A 46 12.61 4.20 5.25
CA GLU A 46 11.72 3.03 5.40
C GLU A 46 11.65 2.18 4.11
N ILE A 47 11.59 2.83 2.93
CA ILE A 47 11.63 2.10 1.66
C ILE A 47 12.98 1.39 1.46
N LYS A 48 14.11 2.02 1.83
CA LYS A 48 15.43 1.35 1.79
C LYS A 48 15.47 0.15 2.73
N ASP A 49 14.98 0.31 3.95
CA ASP A 49 14.99 -0.72 4.99
C ASP A 49 14.06 -1.90 4.64
N SER A 50 12.99 -1.65 3.88
CA SER A 50 12.11 -2.71 3.36
C SER A 50 12.79 -3.67 2.38
N GLY A 51 13.96 -3.31 1.84
CA GLY A 51 14.66 -4.09 0.82
C GLY A 51 13.95 -4.12 -0.54
N LEU A 52 13.00 -3.21 -0.78
CA LEU A 52 12.31 -3.09 -2.06
C LEU A 52 13.32 -2.81 -3.18
N ARG A 53 13.18 -3.53 -4.30
CA ARG A 53 14.02 -3.38 -5.51
C ARG A 53 13.13 -2.99 -6.70
N GLY A 54 13.76 -2.67 -7.84
CA GLY A 54 13.05 -2.39 -9.09
C GLY A 54 12.01 -3.48 -9.43
N ARG A 55 10.89 -3.04 -10.01
CA ARG A 55 9.76 -3.88 -10.45
C ARG A 55 9.48 -3.72 -11.95
N GLY A 56 10.47 -3.22 -12.69
CA GLY A 56 10.45 -3.09 -14.16
C GLY A 56 10.96 -4.33 -14.85
#